data_AF-A0A2K3MGZ9-F1
#
_entry.id   AF-A0A2K3MGZ9-F1
#
_cell.length_a   1.000
_cell.length_b   1.000
_cell.length_c   1.000
_cell.angle_alpha   90.00
_cell.angle_beta   90.00
_cell.angle_gamma   90.00
#
_symmetry.space_group_name_H-M   'P 1'
#
loop_
_entity.id
_entity.type
_entity.pdbx_description
1 polymer ?
#
loop_
_entity_poly.entity_id
_entity_poly.type
_entity_poly.pdbx_seq_one_letter_code
_entity_poly.pdbx_strand_id
1 'polypeptide(L)'
;KQLDKALPKPVESLFETGGKETWPSIRKLLKRETEAVVSKFSDCVAGFFLEEKTVEKMKQSLRDYARKLVENKAREEVGKVMYRMKDRFTIAFNCDKDLKPRVWTRRVDINAITRDARSVSLKLLADMAAIRLDETSDNIERVLLLLITNNNAASSSRYSDAEFYVDSLASSTWEEYLCKM
;
A
#
# COMPACT_ATOMS: atom_id res chain seq x y z
N LYS A 1 19.10 18.69 -0.15
CA LYS A 1 20.09 17.85 -0.88
C LYS A 1 20.41 16.51 -0.20
N GLN A 2 20.78 16.44 1.09
CA GLN A 2 21.05 15.14 1.75
C GLN A 2 19.77 14.32 1.91
N LEU A 3 18.70 14.92 2.43
CA LEU A 3 17.39 14.28 2.60
C LEU A 3 16.81 13.76 1.27
N ASP A 4 16.94 14.52 0.18
CA ASP A 4 16.51 14.12 -1.17
C ASP A 4 17.18 12.84 -1.67
N LYS A 5 18.41 12.57 -1.23
CA LYS A 5 19.15 11.36 -1.60
C LYS A 5 18.86 10.20 -0.66
N ALA A 6 18.62 10.49 0.62
CA ALA A 6 18.52 9.49 1.68
C ALA A 6 17.12 8.91 1.88
N LEU A 7 16.06 9.70 1.63
CA LEU A 7 14.69 9.30 1.96
C LEU A 7 13.92 8.62 0.81
N PRO A 8 13.89 9.15 -0.44
CA PRO A 8 12.92 8.67 -1.42
C PRO A 8 13.09 7.20 -1.83
N LYS A 9 14.33 6.78 -2.12
CA LYS A 9 14.60 5.40 -2.56
C LYS A 9 14.33 4.34 -1.49
N PRO A 10 14.77 4.50 -0.22
CA PRO A 10 14.43 3.53 0.81
C PRO A 10 12.92 3.50 1.12
N VAL A 11 12.22 4.65 1.07
CA VAL A 11 10.76 4.68 1.23
C VAL A 11 10.08 3.89 0.12
N GLU A 12 10.52 4.02 -1.13
CA GLU A 12 10.02 3.23 -2.26
C GLU A 12 10.17 1.71 -2.01
N SER A 13 11.38 1.28 -1.63
CA SER A 13 11.67 -0.13 -1.37
C SER A 13 10.81 -0.72 -0.22
N LEU A 14 10.52 0.09 0.81
CA LEU A 14 9.63 -0.30 1.90
C LEU A 14 8.16 -0.48 1.43
N PHE A 15 7.72 0.31 0.45
CA PHE A 15 6.40 0.16 -0.16
C PHE A 15 6.31 -0.98 -1.19
N GLU A 16 7.41 -1.32 -1.87
CA GLU A 16 7.49 -2.51 -2.71
C GLU A 16 7.32 -3.79 -1.88
N THR A 17 8.07 -3.87 -0.77
CA THR A 17 8.00 -5.01 0.16
C THR A 17 6.66 -5.05 0.90
N GLY A 18 6.11 -3.89 1.27
CA GLY A 18 4.82 -3.75 1.96
C GLY A 18 4.71 -4.52 3.29
N GLY A 19 3.55 -4.44 3.93
CA GLY A 19 3.25 -5.18 5.14
C GLY A 19 3.35 -4.35 6.43
N LYS A 20 3.12 -5.05 7.55
CA LYS A 20 2.95 -4.46 8.88
C LYS A 20 4.14 -3.60 9.34
N GLU A 21 5.35 -3.93 8.89
CA GLU A 21 6.58 -3.23 9.26
C GLU A 21 6.91 -2.03 8.36
N THR A 22 6.12 -1.76 7.31
CA THR A 22 6.39 -0.65 6.38
C THR A 22 6.41 0.70 7.10
N TRP A 23 5.33 1.07 7.79
CA TRP A 23 5.26 2.37 8.49
C TRP A 23 6.23 2.48 9.69
N PRO A 24 6.37 1.47 10.56
CA PRO A 24 7.41 1.47 11.59
C PRO A 24 8.82 1.71 11.02
N SER A 25 9.16 1.04 9.91
CA SER A 25 10.46 1.20 9.25
C SER A 25 10.62 2.59 8.64
N ILE A 26 9.58 3.13 8.00
CA ILE A 26 9.59 4.50 7.47
C ILE A 26 9.79 5.52 8.60
N ARG A 27 9.12 5.38 9.75
CA ARG A 27 9.30 6.29 10.90
C ARG A 27 10.73 6.24 11.43
N LYS A 28 11.28 5.03 11.58
CA LYS A 28 12.68 4.83 12.03
C LYS A 28 13.68 5.48 11.06
N LEU A 29 13.49 5.28 9.76
CA LEU A 29 14.30 5.90 8.71
C LEU A 29 14.18 7.43 8.75
N LEU A 30 12.96 7.96 8.74
CA LEU A 30 12.70 9.40 8.76
C LEU A 30 13.38 10.06 9.97
N LYS A 31 13.22 9.49 11.16
CA LYS A 31 13.86 9.98 12.38
C LYS A 31 15.38 9.98 12.25
N ARG A 32 15.97 8.86 11.81
CA ARG A 32 17.43 8.71 11.69
C ARG A 32 18.03 9.75 10.73
N GLU A 33 17.50 9.84 9.52
CA GLU A 33 18.06 10.73 8.49
C GLU A 33 17.84 12.21 8.84
N THR A 34 16.68 12.53 9.40
CA THR A 34 16.34 13.91 9.76
C THR A 34 17.19 14.42 10.90
N GLU A 35 17.33 13.65 11.99
CA GLU A 35 18.15 14.06 13.13
C GLU A 35 19.64 14.14 12.75
N ALA A 36 20.13 13.25 11.88
CA ALA A 36 21.50 13.35 11.37
C ALA A 36 21.76 14.66 10.61
N VAL A 37 20.78 15.14 9.83
CA VAL A 37 20.88 16.43 9.12
C VAL A 37 20.72 17.62 10.08
N VAL A 38 19.81 17.53 11.05
CA VAL A 38 19.61 18.57 12.06
C VAL A 38 20.83 18.74 12.96
N SER A 39 21.47 17.65 13.40
CA SER A 39 22.71 17.70 14.18
C SER A 39 23.82 18.39 13.38
N LYS A 40 24.07 17.95 12.13
CA LYS A 40 25.07 18.59 11.26
C LYS A 40 24.79 20.07 11.02
N PHE A 41 23.53 20.43 10.81
CA PHE A 41 23.11 21.82 10.68
C PHE A 41 23.44 22.61 11.95
N SER A 42 23.15 22.06 13.13
CA SER A 42 23.44 22.67 14.43
C SER A 42 24.93 22.95 14.61
N ASP A 43 25.77 21.97 14.28
CA ASP A 43 27.23 22.09 14.37
C ASP A 43 27.76 23.19 13.43
N CYS A 44 27.20 23.28 12.22
CA CYS A 44 27.58 24.31 11.26
C CYS A 44 27.19 25.72 11.72
N VAL A 45 26.03 25.90 12.37
CA VAL A 45 25.54 27.24 12.74
C VAL A 45 26.03 27.74 14.09
N ALA A 46 26.64 26.89 14.92
CA ALA A 46 27.09 27.23 16.27
C ALA A 46 28.02 28.45 16.34
N GLY A 47 28.85 28.67 15.31
CA GLY A 47 29.79 29.80 15.25
C GLY A 47 29.20 31.13 14.76
N PHE A 48 27.92 31.16 14.36
CA PHE A 48 27.30 32.33 13.71
C PHE A 48 26.51 33.24 14.67
N PHE A 49 26.52 32.96 15.97
CA PHE A 49 25.82 33.76 17.01
C PHE A 49 24.35 34.08 16.68
N LEU A 50 23.67 33.14 16.03
CA LEU A 50 22.25 33.30 15.68
C LEU A 50 21.37 33.16 16.93
N GLU A 51 20.25 33.88 16.94
CA GLU A 51 19.21 33.73 17.97
C GLU A 51 18.72 32.28 18.02
N GLU A 52 18.63 31.70 19.22
CA GLU A 52 18.18 30.32 19.45
C GLU A 52 16.82 30.05 18.80
N LYS A 53 15.88 30.99 18.91
CA LYS A 53 14.56 30.91 18.28
C LYS A 53 14.65 30.81 16.75
N THR A 54 15.60 31.49 16.13
CA THR A 54 15.83 31.45 14.69
C THR A 54 16.43 30.10 14.28
N VAL A 55 17.39 29.60 15.05
CA VAL A 55 18.00 28.27 14.85
C VAL A 55 16.94 27.17 14.97
N GLU A 56 16.09 27.19 15.99
CA GLU A 56 15.04 26.19 16.17
C GLU A 56 13.99 26.22 15.05
N LYS A 57 13.61 27.40 14.55
CA LYS A 57 12.75 27.50 13.35
C LYS A 57 13.39 26.85 12.12
N MET A 58 14.69 27.01 11.93
CA MET A 58 15.42 26.37 10.82
C MET A 58 15.53 24.85 11.00
N LYS A 59 15.74 24.35 12.22
CA LYS A 59 15.68 22.91 12.50
C LYS A 59 14.29 22.34 12.23
N GLN A 60 13.24 23.05 12.63
CA GLN A 60 11.88 22.62 12.37
C GLN A 60 11.57 22.58 10.87
N SER A 61 12.00 23.57 10.09
CA SER A 61 11.79 23.55 8.64
C SER A 61 12.50 22.38 7.95
N LEU A 62 13.66 21.93 8.45
CA LEU A 62 14.32 20.70 7.99
C LEU A 62 13.49 19.46 8.30
N ARG A 63 12.89 19.37 9.50
CA ARG A 63 12.00 18.27 9.89
C ARG A 63 10.74 18.23 9.03
N ASP A 64 10.11 19.39 8.82
CA ASP A 64 8.91 19.51 7.99
C ASP A 64 9.19 19.14 6.53
N TYR A 65 10.35 19.56 6.01
CA TYR A 65 10.79 19.19 4.67
C TYR A 65 11.02 17.69 4.53
N ALA A 66 11.69 17.05 5.49
CA ALA A 66 11.88 15.61 5.51
C ALA A 66 10.54 14.84 5.53
N ARG A 67 9.60 15.28 6.38
CA ARG A 67 8.23 14.74 6.44
C ARG A 67 7.53 14.87 5.08
N LYS A 68 7.56 16.06 4.47
CA LYS A 68 6.94 16.32 3.16
C LYS A 68 7.53 15.44 2.05
N LEU A 69 8.84 15.18 2.05
CA LEU A 69 9.47 14.26 1.10
C LEU A 69 8.89 12.84 1.21
N VAL A 70 8.77 12.32 2.43
CA VAL A 70 8.19 10.99 2.66
C VAL A 70 6.72 10.94 2.27
N GLU A 71 5.94 11.96 2.62
CA GLU A 71 4.53 12.03 2.22
C GLU A 71 4.35 12.08 0.70
N ASN A 72 5.14 12.90 0.00
CA ASN A 72 5.10 12.98 -1.45
C ASN A 72 5.44 11.63 -2.09
N LYS A 73 6.46 10.95 -1.57
CA LYS A 73 6.83 9.63 -2.07
C LYS A 73 5.75 8.60 -1.77
N ALA A 74 5.13 8.62 -0.58
CA ALA A 74 4.01 7.74 -0.26
C ALA A 74 2.83 7.93 -1.23
N ARG A 75 2.48 9.18 -1.58
CA ARG A 75 1.43 9.47 -2.58
C ARG A 75 1.77 8.94 -3.97
N GLU A 76 3.03 9.05 -4.38
CA GLU A 76 3.51 8.46 -5.64
C GLU A 76 3.35 6.92 -5.64
N GLU A 77 3.75 6.27 -4.55
CA GLU A 77 3.68 4.80 -4.41
C GLU A 77 2.24 4.27 -4.34
N VAL A 78 1.30 5.03 -3.78
CA VAL A 78 -0.14 4.72 -3.83
C VAL A 78 -0.64 4.63 -5.26
N GLY A 79 -0.11 5.44 -6.20
CA GLY A 79 -0.46 5.35 -7.62
C GLY A 79 -0.18 3.96 -8.24
N LYS A 80 0.73 3.19 -7.62
CA LYS A 80 1.12 1.82 -8.04
C LYS A 80 0.34 0.73 -7.30
N VAL A 81 -0.55 1.08 -6.36
CA VAL A 81 -1.19 0.12 -5.44
C VAL A 81 -2.03 -0.93 -6.15
N MET A 82 -2.83 -0.53 -7.14
CA MET A 82 -3.73 -1.46 -7.85
C MET A 82 -2.95 -2.56 -8.57
N TYR A 83 -1.87 -2.18 -9.25
CA TYR A 83 -0.98 -3.11 -9.93
C TYR A 83 -0.33 -4.08 -8.92
N ARG A 84 0.23 -3.56 -7.82
CA ARG A 84 0.84 -4.38 -6.76
C ARG A 84 -0.18 -5.31 -6.07
N MET A 85 -1.42 -4.87 -5.89
CA MET A 85 -2.50 -5.69 -5.34
C MET A 85 -2.83 -6.86 -6.27
N LYS A 86 -2.86 -6.62 -7.59
CA LYS A 86 -3.07 -7.67 -8.59
C LYS A 86 -1.93 -8.68 -8.56
N ASP A 87 -0.68 -8.23 -8.55
CA ASP A 87 0.48 -9.14 -8.49
C ASP A 87 0.45 -10.01 -7.23
N ARG A 88 0.19 -9.40 -6.06
CA ARG A 88 0.07 -10.17 -4.80
C ARG A 88 -1.08 -11.16 -4.82
N PHE A 89 -2.22 -10.78 -5.41
CA PHE A 89 -3.34 -11.69 -5.56
C PHE A 89 -2.94 -12.88 -6.42
N THR A 90 -2.36 -12.62 -7.59
CA THR A 90 -1.94 -13.65 -8.55
C THR A 90 -0.92 -14.61 -7.94
N ILE A 91 0.07 -14.10 -7.20
CA ILE A 91 1.05 -14.94 -6.50
C ILE A 91 0.37 -15.77 -5.40
N ALA A 92 -0.42 -15.15 -4.52
CA ALA A 92 -1.07 -15.86 -3.42
C ALA A 92 -2.08 -16.93 -3.89
N PHE A 93 -2.77 -16.66 -5.00
CA PHE A 93 -3.76 -17.56 -5.59
C PHE A 93 -3.09 -18.72 -6.33
N ASN A 94 -2.14 -18.42 -7.21
CA ASN A 94 -1.55 -19.40 -8.12
C ASN A 94 -0.34 -20.13 -7.56
N CYS A 95 0.30 -19.63 -6.49
CA CYS A 95 1.48 -20.26 -5.92
C CYS A 95 1.21 -20.84 -4.53
N ASP A 96 2.00 -21.84 -4.15
CA ASP A 96 2.07 -22.36 -2.79
C ASP A 96 2.97 -21.48 -1.89
N LYS A 97 3.23 -21.96 -0.67
CA LYS A 97 4.04 -21.22 0.33
C LYS A 97 5.51 -21.08 -0.08
N ASP A 98 6.00 -21.96 -0.95
CA ASP A 98 7.36 -21.94 -1.48
C ASP A 98 7.46 -21.13 -2.79
N LEU A 99 6.38 -20.39 -3.13
CA LEU A 99 6.23 -19.63 -4.38
C LEU A 99 6.25 -20.50 -5.65
N LYS A 100 6.01 -21.81 -5.52
CA LYS A 100 5.90 -22.71 -6.66
C LYS A 100 4.47 -22.72 -7.20
N PRO A 101 4.26 -22.95 -8.51
CA PRO A 101 2.92 -23.09 -9.07
C PRO A 101 2.10 -24.14 -8.30
N ARG A 102 0.93 -23.72 -7.82
CA ARG A 102 0.00 -24.54 -7.05
C ARG A 102 -0.58 -25.64 -7.94
N VAL A 103 -0.61 -26.85 -7.41
CA VAL A 103 -1.29 -27.99 -8.04
C VAL A 103 -2.77 -27.98 -7.66
N TRP A 104 -3.64 -27.80 -8.64
CA TRP A 104 -5.09 -27.83 -8.46
C TRP A 104 -5.60 -29.27 -8.42
N THR A 105 -5.89 -29.76 -7.22
CA THR A 105 -6.49 -31.09 -7.02
C THR A 105 -7.94 -30.98 -6.55
N ARG A 106 -8.74 -32.03 -6.74
CA ARG A 106 -10.18 -32.05 -6.38
C ARG A 106 -10.47 -31.72 -4.90
N ARG A 107 -9.49 -31.91 -4.01
CA ARG A 107 -9.63 -31.65 -2.56
C ARG A 107 -9.35 -30.20 -2.16
N VAL A 108 -8.93 -29.36 -3.10
CA VAL A 108 -8.57 -27.98 -2.82
C VAL A 108 -9.82 -27.13 -2.65
N ASP A 109 -9.90 -26.39 -1.54
CA ASP A 109 -10.93 -25.38 -1.33
C ASP A 109 -10.55 -24.08 -2.06
N ILE A 110 -11.08 -23.92 -3.26
CA ILE A 110 -10.85 -22.75 -4.12
C ILE A 110 -11.40 -21.47 -3.46
N ASN A 111 -12.49 -21.57 -2.70
CA ASN A 111 -13.10 -20.42 -2.04
C ASN A 111 -12.23 -19.90 -0.90
N ALA A 112 -11.66 -20.81 -0.11
CA ALA A 112 -10.68 -20.46 0.92
C ALA A 112 -9.44 -19.81 0.31
N ILE A 113 -8.89 -20.37 -0.77
CA ILE A 113 -7.72 -19.80 -1.47
C ILE A 113 -8.05 -18.40 -2.01
N THR A 114 -9.21 -18.23 -2.65
CA THR A 114 -9.64 -16.92 -3.17
C THR A 114 -9.74 -15.90 -2.05
N ARG A 115 -10.30 -16.28 -0.90
CA ARG A 115 -10.43 -15.42 0.28
C ARG A 115 -9.07 -15.01 0.83
N ASP A 116 -8.15 -15.96 0.96
CA ASP A 116 -6.81 -15.71 1.47
C ASP A 116 -6.03 -14.79 0.52
N ALA A 117 -6.10 -15.04 -0.79
CA ALA A 117 -5.49 -14.18 -1.80
C ALA A 117 -6.08 -12.75 -1.77
N ARG A 118 -7.41 -12.60 -1.65
CA ARG A 118 -8.06 -11.29 -1.45
C ARG A 118 -7.56 -10.60 -0.18
N SER A 119 -7.41 -11.35 0.92
CA SER A 119 -6.90 -10.81 2.19
C SER A 119 -5.49 -10.26 2.06
N VAL A 120 -4.60 -10.99 1.38
CA VAL A 120 -3.21 -10.53 1.14
C VAL A 120 -3.18 -9.23 0.34
N SER A 121 -3.99 -9.11 -0.71
CA SER A 121 -4.06 -7.89 -1.52
C SER A 121 -4.68 -6.72 -0.78
N LEU A 122 -5.73 -6.95 0.01
CA LEU A 122 -6.39 -5.88 0.78
C LEU A 122 -5.55 -5.39 1.96
N LYS A 123 -4.69 -6.24 2.53
CA LYS A 123 -3.69 -5.80 3.52
C LYS A 123 -2.71 -4.80 2.93
N LEU A 124 -2.23 -5.04 1.71
CA LEU A 124 -1.39 -4.06 1.01
C LEU A 124 -2.12 -2.72 0.81
N LEU A 125 -3.41 -2.76 0.44
CA LEU A 125 -4.21 -1.56 0.33
C LEU A 125 -4.33 -0.84 1.68
N ALA A 126 -4.59 -1.58 2.76
CA ALA A 126 -4.68 -1.02 4.11
C ALA A 126 -3.38 -0.31 4.52
N ASP A 127 -2.24 -0.92 4.20
CA ASP A 127 -0.92 -0.32 4.45
C ASP A 127 -0.75 0.99 3.68
N MET A 128 -1.24 1.08 2.44
CA MET A 128 -1.06 2.25 1.58
C MET A 128 -2.16 3.32 1.70
N ALA A 129 -3.31 3.00 2.29
CA ALA A 129 -4.49 3.86 2.33
C ALA A 129 -4.34 5.10 3.23
N ALA A 130 -3.43 5.06 4.22
CA ALA A 130 -3.21 6.15 5.15
C ALA A 130 -1.73 6.37 5.42
N ILE A 131 -1.34 7.65 5.54
CA ILE A 131 0.02 8.03 5.92
C ILE A 131 0.14 7.97 7.44
N ARG A 132 0.97 7.05 7.96
CA ARG A 132 1.12 6.76 9.41
C ARG A 132 2.48 7.17 9.95
N LEU A 133 2.82 8.44 9.74
CA LEU A 133 4.06 9.03 10.27
C LEU A 133 3.97 9.36 11.76
N ASP A 134 2.77 9.67 12.24
CA ASP A 134 2.44 9.74 13.66
C ASP A 134 1.87 8.36 14.04
N GLU A 135 2.13 7.88 15.26
CA GLU A 135 1.70 6.54 15.74
C GLU A 135 0.19 6.48 15.99
N THR A 136 -0.59 6.71 14.93
CA THR A 136 -2.03 6.72 14.95
C THR A 136 -2.55 5.32 14.66
N SER A 137 -3.45 4.85 15.52
CA SER A 137 -4.22 3.63 15.26
C SER A 137 -5.37 3.97 14.33
N ASP A 138 -5.53 3.19 13.27
CA ASP A 138 -6.73 3.19 12.42
C ASP A 138 -7.37 1.80 12.39
N ASN A 139 -8.56 1.73 11.81
CA ASN A 139 -9.31 0.49 11.65
C ASN A 139 -9.41 0.05 10.17
N ILE A 140 -8.59 0.60 9.27
CA ILE A 140 -8.73 0.44 7.83
C ILE A 140 -8.56 -1.02 7.42
N GLU A 141 -7.50 -1.71 7.91
CA GLU A 141 -7.29 -3.14 7.63
C GLU A 141 -8.52 -3.96 8.06
N ARG A 142 -9.02 -3.71 9.28
CA ARG A 142 -10.17 -4.43 9.81
C ARG A 142 -11.42 -4.22 8.95
N VAL A 143 -11.72 -2.98 8.56
CA VAL A 143 -12.88 -2.66 7.70
C VAL A 143 -12.75 -3.33 6.34
N LEU A 144 -11.56 -3.28 5.72
CA LEU A 144 -11.31 -3.92 4.44
C LEU A 144 -11.43 -5.45 4.50
N LEU A 145 -10.96 -6.09 5.58
CA LEU A 145 -11.09 -7.54 5.76
C LEU A 145 -12.54 -7.97 6.04
N LEU A 146 -13.35 -7.13 6.70
CA LEU A 146 -14.78 -7.40 6.90
C LEU A 146 -15.54 -7.42 5.58
N LEU A 147 -15.19 -6.59 4.60
CA LEU A 147 -15.81 -6.60 3.26
C LEU A 147 -15.67 -7.95 2.57
N ILE A 148 -14.55 -8.67 2.76
CA ILE A 148 -14.35 -10.01 2.21
C ILE A 148 -15.38 -10.99 2.78
N THR A 149 -15.73 -10.84 4.06
CA THR A 149 -16.64 -11.75 4.77
C THR A 149 -18.10 -11.42 4.47
N ASN A 150 -18.45 -10.13 4.42
CA ASN A 150 -19.83 -9.67 4.20
C ASN A 150 -20.31 -9.87 2.77
N ASN A 151 -19.43 -9.79 1.77
CA ASN A 151 -19.82 -10.09 0.38
C ASN A 151 -20.32 -11.53 0.20
N ASN A 152 -19.90 -12.47 1.05
CA ASN A 152 -20.41 -13.85 1.00
C ASN A 152 -21.81 -13.98 1.62
N ALA A 153 -22.22 -13.08 2.51
CA ALA A 153 -23.58 -13.06 3.05
C ALA A 153 -24.59 -12.42 2.07
N ALA A 154 -24.15 -11.42 1.30
CA ALA A 154 -24.95 -10.83 0.22
C ALA A 154 -25.18 -11.82 -0.95
N SER A 155 -24.24 -12.74 -1.21
CA SER A 155 -24.46 -13.83 -2.19
C SER A 155 -25.46 -14.91 -1.73
N SER A 156 -25.90 -14.88 -0.47
CA SER A 156 -26.93 -15.79 0.07
C SER A 156 -28.26 -15.08 0.37
N SER A 157 -28.36 -13.78 0.09
CA SER A 157 -29.55 -12.97 0.32
C SER A 157 -30.23 -12.66 -1.01
N ARG A 158 -31.28 -13.45 -1.28
CA ARG A 158 -32.33 -13.31 -2.30
C ARG A 158 -32.35 -11.94 -3.00
N TYR A 159 -32.30 -12.02 -4.32
CA TYR A 159 -32.81 -11.01 -5.25
C TYR A 159 -34.14 -10.40 -4.76
N SER A 160 -34.10 -9.12 -4.41
CA SER A 160 -35.20 -8.17 -4.64
C SER A 160 -34.60 -6.77 -4.79
N ASP A 161 -35.05 -6.09 -5.83
CA ASP A 161 -35.07 -4.63 -6.01
C ASP A 161 -33.83 -3.90 -6.56
N ALA A 162 -33.88 -3.82 -7.90
CA ALA A 162 -33.76 -2.62 -8.73
C ALA A 162 -32.42 -1.85 -8.82
N GLU A 163 -31.96 -1.77 -10.08
CA GLU A 163 -31.11 -0.72 -10.66
C GLU A 163 -29.63 -0.66 -10.26
N PHE A 164 -28.85 -1.64 -10.70
CA PHE A 164 -27.61 -1.47 -11.49
C PHE A 164 -26.88 -2.82 -11.54
N TYR A 165 -27.18 -3.66 -12.54
CA TYR A 165 -26.32 -4.80 -12.86
C TYR A 165 -26.30 -4.97 -14.38
N VAL A 166 -25.43 -4.20 -15.04
CA VAL A 166 -24.96 -4.56 -16.37
C VAL A 166 -23.97 -5.69 -16.15
N ASP A 167 -24.40 -6.90 -16.47
CA ASP A 167 -23.61 -8.12 -16.41
C ASP A 167 -22.45 -8.04 -17.41
N SER A 168 -21.27 -7.67 -16.93
CA SER A 168 -20.07 -7.44 -17.76
C SER A 168 -19.32 -8.73 -18.11
N LEU A 169 -19.89 -9.91 -17.84
CA LEU A 169 -19.30 -11.21 -18.21
C LEU A 169 -20.18 -12.04 -19.17
N ALA A 170 -21.34 -11.52 -19.59
CA ALA A 170 -22.24 -12.17 -20.55
C ALA A 170 -22.38 -11.41 -21.88
N SER A 171 -21.34 -10.70 -22.34
CA SER A 171 -21.27 -10.25 -23.74
C SER A 171 -20.45 -11.25 -24.56
N SER A 172 -21.08 -12.38 -24.89
CA SER A 172 -20.62 -13.25 -25.97
C SER A 172 -21.38 -12.88 -27.24
N THR A 173 -20.97 -11.79 -27.89
CA THR A 173 -21.23 -11.61 -29.33
C THR A 173 -20.05 -12.18 -30.08
N TRP A 174 -20.05 -13.50 -30.31
CA TRP A 174 -19.28 -14.09 -31.40
C TRP A 174 -20.16 -13.99 -32.65
N GLU A 175 -19.80 -13.11 -33.57
CA GLU A 175 -20.34 -13.13 -34.93
C GLU A 175 -19.84 -14.42 -35.61
N GLU A 176 -20.76 -15.34 -35.88
CA GLU A 176 -20.57 -16.45 -36.81
C GLU A 176 -20.32 -15.89 -38.22
N TYR A 177 -19.06 -15.79 -38.64
CA TYR A 177 -18.74 -15.67 -40.05
C TYR A 177 -19.03 -17.01 -40.73
N LEU A 178 -20.22 -17.11 -41.31
CA LEU A 178 -20.61 -18.12 -42.29
C LEU A 178 -19.63 -18.11 -43.47
N CYS A 179 -18.73 -19.10 -43.52
CA CYS A 179 -18.08 -19.49 -44.77
C CYS A 179 -19.15 -20.12 -45.67
N LYS A 180 -19.66 -19.35 -46.63
CA LYS A 180 -20.44 -19.90 -47.75
C LYS A 180 -19.52 -20.77 -48.61
N MET A 181 -20.03 -21.94 -48.98
CA MET A 181 -19.43 -22.92 -49.90
C MET A 181 -19.01 -22.31 -51.23
#